data_AF-A0A439JM86-F1
#
_entry.id   AF-A0A439JM86-F1
#
_cell.length_a   1.000
_cell.length_b   1.000
_cell.length_c   1.000
_cell.angle_alpha   90.00
_cell.angle_beta   90.00
_cell.angle_gamma   90.00
#
_symmetry.space_group_name_H-M   'P 1'
#
loop_
_entity.id
_entity.type
_entity.pdbx_description
1 polymer ?
#
loop_
_entity_poly.entity_id
_entity_poly.type
_entity_poly.pdbx_seq_one_letter_code
_entity_poly.pdbx_strand_id
1 'polypeptide(L)' 'MPNIAYPALIDGSWRNLAFEHFRDGITAHWLLKGGPVEPSVAILNYRPGAGVP' A
#
# COMPACT_ATOMS: atom_id res chain seq x y z
N MET A 1 -2.09 -7.06 19.91
CA MET A 1 -2.48 -7.36 18.52
C MET A 1 -1.84 -8.68 18.12
N PRO A 2 -2.58 -9.62 17.50
CA PRO A 2 -1.96 -10.78 16.90
C PRO A 2 -0.99 -10.35 15.80
N ASN A 3 0.01 -11.18 15.51
CA ASN A 3 0.93 -10.94 14.41
C ASN A 3 0.17 -11.03 13.08
N ILE A 4 0.13 -9.94 12.31
CA ILE A 4 -0.54 -9.90 11.00
C ILE A 4 0.51 -10.17 9.93
N ALA A 5 0.27 -11.19 9.10
CA ALA A 5 1.11 -11.53 7.96
C ALA A 5 0.28 -11.53 6.68
N TYR A 6 0.88 -11.10 5.57
CA TYR A 6 0.28 -11.11 4.22
C TYR A 6 1.11 -12.00 3.26
N PRO A 7 1.02 -13.33 3.35
CA PRO A 7 1.87 -14.25 2.58
C PRO A 7 1.70 -14.11 1.05
N ALA A 8 0.50 -13.75 0.60
CA ALA A 8 0.22 -13.54 -0.82
C ALA A 8 0.93 -12.31 -1.43
N LEU A 9 1.62 -11.49 -0.63
CA LEU A 9 2.45 -10.41 -1.18
C LEU A 9 3.75 -10.92 -1.80
N ILE A 10 4.30 -12.03 -1.30
CA ILE A 10 5.60 -12.53 -1.77
C ILE A 10 5.48 -13.54 -2.92
N ASP A 11 4.29 -14.03 -3.22
CA ASP A 11 4.04 -14.94 -4.36
C ASP A 11 3.85 -14.21 -5.70
N GLY A 12 3.85 -12.87 -5.67
CA GLY A 12 3.68 -12.02 -6.85
C GLY A 12 2.26 -11.51 -7.09
N SER A 13 1.28 -11.92 -6.28
CA SER A 13 -0.11 -11.44 -6.37
C SER A 13 -0.25 -9.94 -6.14
N TRP A 14 0.75 -9.29 -5.51
CA TRP A 14 0.79 -7.85 -5.32
C TRP A 14 0.63 -7.04 -6.62
N ARG A 15 1.01 -7.62 -7.77
CA ARG A 15 0.89 -7.00 -9.09
C ARG A 15 -0.56 -6.86 -9.57
N ASN A 16 -1.46 -7.68 -9.04
CA ASN A 16 -2.87 -7.72 -9.41
C ASN A 16 -3.78 -6.95 -8.43
N LEU A 17 -3.18 -6.27 -7.45
CA LEU A 17 -3.94 -5.50 -6.48
C LEU A 17 -4.59 -4.28 -7.13
N ALA A 18 -5.77 -3.90 -6.63
CA ALA A 18 -6.41 -2.66 -7.04
C ALA A 18 -5.72 -1.47 -6.36
N PHE A 19 -5.12 -0.59 -7.14
CA PHE A 19 -4.48 0.62 -6.66
C PHE A 19 -5.40 1.83 -6.87
N GLU A 20 -5.51 2.68 -5.87
CA GLU A 20 -6.23 3.95 -5.91
C GLU A 20 -5.26 5.13 -5.88
N HIS A 21 -5.72 6.31 -6.32
CA HIS A 21 -4.93 7.53 -6.25
C HIS A 21 -4.57 7.86 -4.79
N PHE A 22 -3.30 8.19 -4.54
CA PHE A 22 -2.82 8.63 -3.23
C PHE A 22 -2.21 10.03 -3.28
N ARG A 23 -1.23 10.24 -4.17
CA ARG A 23 -0.59 11.52 -4.45
C ARG A 23 -0.23 11.62 -5.92
N ASP A 24 0.22 12.78 -6.37
CA ASP A 24 0.69 12.91 -7.74
C ASP A 24 1.83 11.93 -8.03
N GLY A 25 1.71 11.19 -9.13
CA GLY A 25 2.62 10.10 -9.49
C GLY A 25 2.61 8.86 -8.58
N ILE A 26 1.79 8.81 -7.53
CA ILE A 26 1.78 7.72 -6.53
C ILE A 26 0.38 7.16 -6.35
N THR A 27 0.25 5.84 -6.50
CA THR A 27 -0.99 5.10 -6.21
C THR A 27 -0.78 4.13 -5.05
N ALA A 28 -1.81 3.89 -4.25
CA ALA A 28 -1.73 3.03 -3.08
C ALA A 28 -2.73 1.86 -3.16
N HIS A 29 -2.31 0.70 -2.68
CA HIS A 29 -3.21 -0.36 -2.25
C HIS A 29 -3.10 -0.52 -0.74
N TRP A 30 -4.23 -0.41 -0.03
CA TRP A 30 -4.24 -0.45 1.43
C TRP A 30 -4.47 -1.87 1.94
N LEU A 31 -3.48 -2.39 2.67
CA LEU A 31 -3.54 -3.67 3.35
C LEU A 31 -4.25 -3.54 4.71
N LEU A 32 -4.14 -2.36 5.31
CA LEU A 32 -4.83 -1.94 6.52
C LEU A 32 -5.04 -0.42 6.46
N LYS A 33 -6.29 0.03 6.55
CA LYS A 33 -6.62 1.45 6.82
C LYS A 33 -6.96 1.56 8.30
N GLY A 34 -6.03 2.10 9.08
CA GLY A 34 -6.27 2.43 10.48
C GLY A 34 -7.21 3.63 10.61
N GLY A 35 -7.87 3.76 11.77
CA GLY A 35 -8.58 4.98 12.15
C GLY A 35 -7.67 6.19 12.39
N PRO A 36 -8.22 7.33 12.88
CA PRO A 36 -7.49 8.60 12.99
C PRO A 36 -6.19 8.58 13.81
N VAL A 37 -6.05 7.62 14.72
CA VAL A 37 -4.89 7.46 15.62
C VAL A 37 -4.20 6.11 15.45
N GLU A 38 -4.68 5.27 14.52
CA GLU A 38 -4.17 3.93 14.31
C GLU A 38 -3.26 3.87 13.09
N PRO A 39 -2.24 3.00 13.10
CA PRO A 39 -1.36 2.86 11.95
C PRO A 39 -2.12 2.27 10.76
N SER A 40 -1.74 2.75 9.57
CA SER A 40 -2.15 2.15 8.29
C SER A 40 -0.97 1.44 7.65
N VAL A 41 -1.26 0.43 6.83
CA VAL A 41 -0.27 -0.33 6.07
C VAL A 41 -0.72 -0.36 4.61
N ALA A 42 0.17 0.00 3.70
CA ALA A 42 -0.12 0.06 2.28
C ALA A 42 1.09 -0.33 1.43
N ILE A 43 0.80 -0.73 0.19
CA ILE A 43 1.78 -0.84 -0.88
C ILE A 43 1.66 0.40 -1.73
N LEU A 44 2.78 1.08 -1.94
CA LEU A 44 2.86 2.26 -2.79
C LEU A 44 3.51 1.91 -4.12
N ASN A 45 2.87 2.34 -5.20
CA ASN A 45 3.39 2.26 -6.56
C ASN A 45 3.73 3.66 -7.05
N TYR A 46 5.01 3.88 -7.36
CA TYR A 46 5.55 5.16 -7.79
C TYR A 46 5.76 5.13 -9.30
N ARG A 47 5.23 6.13 -10.01
CA ARG A 47 5.69 6.41 -11.37
C ARG A 47 7.15 6.89 -11.34
N PRO A 48 7.94 6.65 -12.39
CA PRO A 48 9.29 7.21 -12.49
C PRO A 48 9.32 8.71 -12.22
N GLY A 49 10.22 9.16 -11.35
CA GLY A 49 10.36 10.56 -10.96
C GLY A 49 9.35 11.05 -9.90
N ALA A 50 8.37 10.24 -9.51
CA ALA A 50 7.49 10.57 -8.39
C ALA A 50 8.24 10.52 -7.06
N GLY A 51 7.96 11.47 -6.18
CA GLY A 51 8.55 11.56 -4.85
C GLY A 51 7.53 12.11 -3.85
N VAL A 52 7.78 11.83 -2.58
CA VAL A 52 7.10 12.52 -1.48
C VAL A 52 8.17 13.42 -0.85
N PRO A 53 7.89 14.70 -0.56
CA PRO A 53 8.80 15.55 0.20
C PRO A 53 9.08 14.97 1.59
#